data_AF-A0A498Q541-F1
#
_entry.id   AF-A0A498Q541-F1
#
_cell.length_a   1.000
_cell.length_b   1.000
_cell.length_c   1.000
_cell.angle_alpha   90.00
_cell.angle_beta   90.00
_cell.angle_gamma   90.00
#
_symmetry.space_group_name_H-M   'P 1'
#
loop_
_entity.id
_entity.type
_entity.pdbx_description
1 polymer ?
#
loop_
_entity_poly.entity_id
_entity_poly.type
_entity_poly.pdbx_seq_one_letter_code
_entity_poly.pdbx_strand_id
1 'polypeptide(L)' 'MNTRVLAEQAAAVDPGRLGKSVGFLSFDEMRRVDAALRIVLDL' A
#
# COMPACT_ATOMS: atom_id res chain seq x y z
N MET A 1 12.02 12.28 -8.74
CA MET A 1 10.96 12.43 -7.72
C MET A 1 10.74 11.07 -7.08
N ASN A 2 10.50 11.02 -5.76
CA ASN A 2 10.27 9.77 -5.03
C ASN A 2 8.85 9.81 -4.44
N THR A 3 8.07 8.75 -4.63
CA THR A 3 6.71 8.61 -4.10
C THR A 3 6.73 7.74 -2.86
N ARG A 4 5.80 7.96 -1.93
CA ARG A 4 5.65 7.15 -0.71
C ARG A 4 4.26 6.56 -0.62
N VAL A 5 4.17 5.37 -0.04
CA VAL A 5 2.89 4.73 0.35
C VAL A 5 2.53 5.24 1.74
N LEU A 6 1.29 5.71 1.92
CA LEU A 6 0.75 6.16 3.21
C LEU A 6 -0.11 5.05 3.80
N ALA A 7 0.45 4.27 4.73
CA ALA A 7 -0.24 3.14 5.35
C ALA A 7 -1.45 3.60 6.19
N GLU A 8 -1.38 4.81 6.75
CA GLU A 8 -2.44 5.46 7.51
C GLU A 8 -3.68 5.83 6.67
N GLN A 9 -3.57 5.76 5.34
CA GLN A 9 -4.68 6.00 4.40
C GLN A 9 -5.21 4.69 3.78
N ALA A 10 -4.91 3.53 4.39
CA ALA A 10 -5.42 2.25 3.93
C ALA A 10 -6.95 2.18 4.06
N ALA A 11 -7.63 1.78 2.99
CA ALA A 11 -9.08 1.66 2.94
C ALA A 11 -9.52 0.47 2.09
N ALA A 12 -10.66 -0.12 2.44
CA ALA A 12 -11.35 -1.05 1.56
C ALA A 12 -11.96 -0.29 0.37
N VAL A 13 -11.81 -0.83 -0.84
CA VAL A 13 -12.37 -0.24 -2.07
C VAL A 13 -13.09 -1.30 -2.89
N ASP A 14 -14.17 -0.91 -3.57
CA ASP A 14 -14.85 -1.75 -4.56
C ASP A 14 -13.93 -1.97 -5.78
N PRO A 15 -13.67 -3.22 -6.21
CA PRO A 15 -12.87 -3.51 -7.40
C PRO A 15 -13.33 -2.80 -8.68
N GLY A 16 -14.63 -2.52 -8.83
CA GLY A 16 -15.18 -1.77 -9.97
C GLY A 16 -14.71 -0.31 -10.04
N ARG A 17 -14.13 0.23 -8.96
CA ARG A 17 -13.54 1.57 -8.90
C ARG A 17 -12.06 1.60 -9.30
N LEU A 18 -11.43 0.45 -9.51
CA LEU A 18 -10.02 0.38 -9.90
C LEU A 18 -9.85 0.77 -11.38
N GLY A 19 -8.83 1.58 -11.65
CA GLY A 19 -8.42 1.94 -13.01
C GLY A 19 -7.46 0.92 -13.62
N LYS A 20 -6.65 1.38 -14.59
CA LYS A 20 -5.58 0.55 -15.18
C LYS A 20 -4.51 0.24 -14.14
N SER A 21 -3.95 -0.98 -14.20
CA SER A 21 -2.77 -1.34 -13.41
C SER A 21 -1.57 -0.45 -13.76
N VAL A 22 -0.82 -0.02 -12.75
CA VAL A 22 0.34 0.86 -12.89
C VAL A 22 1.67 0.17 -12.59
N GLY A 23 1.65 -1.13 -12.28
CA GLY A 23 2.84 -1.93 -11.97
C GLY A 23 2.75 -2.63 -10.62
N PHE A 24 3.91 -3.06 -10.12
CA PHE A 24 4.05 -3.78 -8.85
C PHE A 24 5.17 -3.16 -8.01
N LEU A 25 5.03 -3.24 -6.69
CA LEU A 25 6.13 -2.97 -5.78
C LEU A 25 7.15 -4.11 -5.82
N SER A 26 8.42 -3.78 -5.67
CA SER A 26 9.47 -4.78 -5.41
C SER A 26 9.24 -5.47 -4.06
N PHE A 27 9.93 -6.59 -3.85
CA PHE A 27 9.85 -7.34 -2.58
C PHE A 27 10.19 -6.48 -1.36
N ASP A 28 11.26 -5.68 -1.43
CA ASP A 28 11.69 -4.84 -0.32
C ASP A 28 10.73 -3.67 -0.07
N GLU A 29 10.12 -3.13 -1.13
CA GLU A 29 9.07 -2.11 -1.00
C GLU A 29 7.82 -2.68 -0.32
N MET A 30 7.38 -3.87 -0.73
CA MET A 30 6.22 -4.53 -0.11
C MET A 30 6.50 -4.87 1.36
N ARG A 31 7.71 -5.32 1.70
CA ARG A 31 8.11 -5.57 3.09
C ARG A 31 8.03 -4.32 3.97
N ARG A 32 8.36 -3.14 3.43
CA ARG A 32 8.21 -1.87 4.17
C ARG A 32 6.75 -1.49 4.37
N VAL A 33 5.89 -1.76 3.38
CA VAL A 33 4.44 -1.52 3.50
C VAL A 33 3.82 -2.45 4.55
N ASP A 34 4.20 -3.73 4.59
CA ASP A 34 3.75 -4.68 5.63
C ASP A 34 4.12 -4.21 7.03
N ALA A 35 5.39 -3.82 7.24
CA ALA A 35 5.85 -3.30 8.53
C ALA A 35 5.09 -2.04 8.96
N ALA A 36 4.81 -1.12 8.01
CA ALA A 36 4.04 0.09 8.30
C ALA A 36 2.57 -0.22 8.66
N LEU A 37 1.93 -1.17 7.97
CA LEU A 37 0.57 -1.60 8.27
C LEU A 37 0.45 -2.21 9.67
N ARG A 38 1.44 -3.01 10.11
CA ARG A 38 1.44 -3.59 11.48
C ARG A 38 1.45 -2.52 12.57
N ILE A 39 2.20 -1.44 12.34
CA ILE A 39 2.22 -0.31 13.27
C ILE A 39 0.87 0.43 13.26
N VAL A 40 0.34 0.74 12.08
CA VAL A 40 -0.91 1.52 11.94
C VAL A 40 -2.12 0.76 12.47
N LEU A 41 -2.14 -0.57 12.30
CA LEU A 41 -3.26 -1.43 12.67
C LEU A 41 -3.09 -2.12 14.03
N ASP A 42 -1.99 -1.85 14.74
CA ASP A 42 -1.64 -2.44 16.04
C ASP A 42 -1.66 -4.00 16.02
N LEU A 43 -0.92 -4.59 15.07
CA LEU A 43 -0.88 -6.04 14.76
C LEU A 43 0.43 -6.74 15.17
#